data_AF-A0A938DGM2-F1
#
_entry.id   AF-A0A938DGM2-F1
#
_cell.length_a   1.000
_cell.length_b   1.000
_cell.length_c   1.000
_cell.angle_alpha   90.00
_cell.angle_beta   90.00
_cell.angle_gamma   90.00
#
_symmetry.space_group_name_H-M   'P 1'
#
loop_
_entity.id
_entity.type
_entity.pdbx_description
1 polymer ?
#
loop_
_entity_poly.entity_id
_entity_poly.type
_entity_poly.pdbx_seq_one_letter_code
_entity_poly.pdbx_strand_id
1 'polypeptide(L)'
;MRNLTKIFICAARLMLILASTLTFAVGAPAFAETPDETFKALGLSKSASPKELYDALTKRYYDESQGAGKGSFSKYWEPIPISKYLNPH
;
A
#
# COMPACT_ATOMS: atom_id res chain seq x y z
N MET A 1 25.94 -31.58 -32.03
CA MET A 1 25.15 -30.33 -32.24
C MET A 1 23.86 -30.27 -31.42
N ARG A 2 23.04 -31.36 -31.35
CA ARG A 2 21.74 -31.38 -30.61
C ARG A 2 21.79 -31.06 -29.12
N ASN A 3 22.91 -31.33 -28.43
CA ASN A 3 23.05 -31.05 -27.00
C ASN A 3 23.41 -29.59 -26.70
N LEU A 4 24.10 -28.93 -27.63
CA LEU A 4 24.47 -27.52 -27.51
C LEU A 4 23.23 -26.63 -27.58
N THR A 5 22.32 -26.91 -28.53
CA THR A 5 21.04 -26.20 -28.67
C THR A 5 20.15 -26.33 -27.43
N LYS A 6 20.15 -27.50 -26.76
CA LYS A 6 19.39 -27.72 -25.52
C LYS A 6 19.95 -26.92 -24.33
N ILE A 7 21.27 -26.81 -24.23
CA ILE A 7 21.95 -26.01 -23.20
C ILE A 7 21.62 -24.53 -23.40
N PHE A 8 21.66 -24.03 -24.63
CA PHE A 8 21.26 -22.67 -24.95
C PHE A 8 19.79 -22.37 -24.61
N ILE A 9 18.87 -23.30 -24.88
CA ILE A 9 17.45 -23.15 -24.53
C ILE A 9 17.24 -23.16 -23.01
N CYS A 10 17.94 -24.02 -22.26
CA CYS A 10 17.88 -24.01 -20.80
C CYS A 10 18.44 -22.71 -20.20
N ALA A 11 19.59 -22.23 -20.69
CA ALA A 11 20.18 -20.98 -20.26
C ALA A 11 19.26 -19.78 -20.55
N ALA A 12 18.63 -19.75 -21.73
CA ALA A 12 17.66 -18.71 -22.09
C ALA A 12 16.41 -18.73 -21.20
N ARG A 13 15.89 -19.92 -20.86
CA ARG A 13 14.76 -20.05 -19.92
C ARG A 13 15.11 -19.62 -18.50
N LEU A 14 16.30 -19.98 -18.02
CA LEU A 14 16.81 -19.53 -16.73
C LEU A 14 16.99 -18.02 -16.68
N MET A 15 17.54 -17.40 -17.73
CA MET A 15 17.64 -15.95 -17.82
C MET A 15 16.26 -15.27 -17.86
N LEU A 16 15.29 -15.84 -18.59
CA LEU A 16 13.93 -15.29 -18.66
C LEU A 16 13.25 -15.34 -17.29
N ILE A 17 13.36 -16.47 -16.57
CA ILE A 17 12.80 -16.61 -15.23
C ILE A 17 13.47 -15.61 -14.28
N LEU A 18 14.81 -15.52 -14.32
CA LEU A 18 15.56 -14.60 -13.47
C LEU A 18 15.20 -13.13 -13.74
N ALA A 19 15.09 -12.74 -15.01
CA ALA A 19 14.66 -11.39 -15.41
C ALA A 19 13.22 -11.09 -14.96
N SER A 20 12.33 -12.07 -15.03
CA SER A 20 10.92 -11.93 -14.62
C SER A 20 10.76 -11.82 -13.10
N THR A 21 11.60 -12.51 -12.33
CA THR A 21 11.63 -12.36 -10.87
C THR A 21 12.21 -11.03 -10.44
N LEU A 22 13.18 -10.50 -11.18
CA LEU A 22 13.81 -9.22 -10.85
C LEU A 22 12.85 -8.04 -11.10
N THR A 23 12.07 -8.06 -12.19
CA THR A 23 11.05 -7.02 -12.44
C THR A 23 9.91 -7.02 -11.42
N PHE A 24 9.55 -8.16 -10.83
CA PHE A 24 8.55 -8.23 -9.76
C PHE A 24 9.10 -7.75 -8.40
N ALA A 25 10.39 -7.96 -8.13
CA ALA A 25 11.04 -7.49 -6.92
C ALA A 25 11.25 -5.96 -6.92
N VAL A 26 11.47 -5.38 -8.11
CA VAL A 26 11.50 -3.93 -8.31
C VAL A 26 10.09 -3.45 -8.66
N GLY A 27 9.13 -3.75 -7.80
CA GLY A 27 7.84 -3.07 -7.85
C GLY A 27 8.10 -1.57 -7.79
N ALA A 28 7.56 -0.81 -8.75
CA ALA A 28 7.66 0.64 -8.72
C ALA A 28 7.23 1.10 -7.32
N PRO A 29 8.00 1.98 -6.64
CA PRO A 29 7.51 2.54 -5.39
C PRO A 29 6.12 3.11 -5.66
N ALA A 30 5.24 3.07 -4.67
CA ALA A 30 3.95 3.74 -4.80
C ALA A 30 4.20 5.23 -4.99
N PHE A 31 4.45 5.65 -6.24
CA PHE A 31 4.44 7.03 -6.70
C PHE A 31 2.97 7.46 -6.73
N ALA A 32 2.31 7.39 -5.57
CA ALA A 32 1.16 8.22 -5.37
C ALA A 32 1.69 9.66 -5.48
N GLU A 33 0.98 10.54 -6.19
CA GLU A 33 1.22 11.99 -6.20
C GLU A 33 0.96 12.64 -4.82
N THR A 34 1.03 11.84 -3.76
CA THR A 34 0.86 12.20 -2.37
C THR A 34 1.98 13.17 -1.95
N PRO A 35 1.64 14.33 -1.38
CA PRO A 35 2.62 15.34 -0.95
C PRO A 35 3.66 14.80 0.04
N ASP A 36 4.86 15.40 0.05
CA ASP A 36 5.98 15.03 0.93
C ASP A 36 5.62 15.16 2.41
N GLU A 37 4.80 16.17 2.73
CA GLU A 37 4.30 16.45 4.08
C GLU A 37 3.48 15.29 4.64
N THR A 38 2.78 14.54 3.78
CA THR A 38 2.00 13.38 4.21
C THR A 38 2.92 12.26 4.69
N PHE A 39 3.98 11.96 3.93
CA PHE A 39 4.96 10.94 4.34
C PHE A 39 5.69 11.36 5.62
N LYS A 40 6.07 12.65 5.72
CA LYS A 40 6.66 13.20 6.94
C LYS A 40 5.74 13.07 8.15
N ALA A 41 4.45 13.38 8.00
CA ALA A 41 3.45 13.24 9.07
C ALA A 41 3.22 11.78 9.48
N LEU A 42 3.40 10.84 8.56
CA LEU A 42 3.30 9.40 8.82
C LEU A 42 4.62 8.80 9.34
N GLY A 43 5.71 9.57 9.38
CA GLY A 43 7.04 9.07 9.77
C GLY A 43 7.64 8.09 8.76
N LEU A 44 7.26 8.19 7.49
CA LEU A 44 7.68 7.28 6.42
C LEU A 44 8.63 7.95 5.43
N SER A 45 9.49 7.14 4.82
CA SER A 45 10.23 7.52 3.60
C SER A 45 9.31 7.51 2.38
N LYS A 46 9.61 8.34 1.37
CA LYS A 46 8.97 8.29 0.04
C LYS A 46 9.20 6.97 -0.70
N SER A 47 10.22 6.23 -0.31
CA SER A 47 10.51 4.90 -0.84
C SER A 47 9.78 3.78 -0.09
N ALA A 48 8.91 4.09 0.88
CA ALA A 48 8.14 3.09 1.62
C ALA A 48 7.31 2.23 0.65
N SER A 49 7.17 0.95 0.99
CA SER A 49 6.35 0.03 0.21
C SER A 49 4.87 0.45 0.23
N PRO A 50 4.08 0.06 -0.79
CA PRO A 50 2.64 0.33 -0.80
C PRO A 50 1.92 -0.15 0.47
N LYS A 51 2.37 -1.29 1.04
CA LYS A 51 1.80 -1.84 2.27
C LYS A 51 2.09 -0.96 3.48
N GLU A 52 3.33 -0.52 3.67
CA GLU A 52 3.70 0.35 4.79
C GLU A 52 2.93 1.68 4.73
N LEU A 53 2.81 2.26 3.53
CA LEU A 53 2.02 3.47 3.34
C LEU A 53 0.54 3.23 3.66
N TYR A 54 -0.06 2.15 3.15
CA TYR A 54 -1.45 1.80 3.44
C TYR A 54 -1.70 1.59 4.93
N ASP A 55 -0.85 0.82 5.59
CA ASP A 55 -1.00 0.51 7.02
C ASP A 55 -0.91 1.78 7.86
N ALA A 56 0.04 2.68 7.57
CA ALA A 56 0.19 3.96 8.28
C ALA A 56 -0.99 4.91 8.02
N LEU A 57 -1.45 5.01 6.77
CA LEU A 57 -2.64 5.80 6.42
C LEU A 57 -3.88 5.29 7.15
N THR A 58 -4.11 3.98 7.10
CA THR A 58 -5.25 3.32 7.72
C THR A 58 -5.24 3.48 9.24
N LYS A 59 -4.05 3.34 9.86
CA LYS A 59 -3.86 3.58 11.29
C LYS A 59 -4.28 5.00 11.67
N ARG A 60 -3.82 6.01 10.94
CA ARG A 60 -4.19 7.42 11.22
C ARG A 60 -5.68 7.69 10.93
N TYR A 61 -6.23 7.09 9.88
CA TYR A 61 -7.62 7.28 9.47
C TYR A 61 -8.62 6.79 10.52
N TYR A 62 -8.33 5.68 11.20
CA TYR A 62 -9.19 5.12 12.25
C TYR A 62 -8.83 5.57 13.67
N ASP A 63 -7.89 6.50 13.84
CA ASP A 63 -7.49 7.00 15.16
C ASP A 63 -8.50 8.04 15.67
N GLU A 64 -9.18 7.76 16.78
CA GLU A 64 -10.15 8.67 17.40
C GLU A 64 -9.52 10.03 17.79
N SER A 65 -8.23 10.03 18.19
CA SER A 65 -7.52 11.27 18.51
C SER A 65 -7.25 12.14 17.27
N GLN A 66 -7.31 11.54 16.08
CA GLN A 66 -7.16 12.20 14.79
C GLN A 66 -8.52 12.45 14.10
N GLY A 67 -9.64 12.17 14.78
CA GLY A 67 -10.98 12.55 14.34
C GLY A 67 -11.90 11.41 13.93
N ALA A 68 -11.48 10.14 14.04
CA ALA A 68 -12.38 9.02 13.82
C ALA A 68 -13.47 8.92 14.90
N GLY A 69 -14.58 8.28 14.58
CA GLY A 69 -15.68 8.02 15.52
C GLY A 69 -16.63 9.21 15.72
N LYS A 70 -17.23 9.31 16.91
CA LYS A 70 -18.31 10.28 17.18
C LYS A 70 -17.83 11.71 17.52
N GLY A 71 -16.52 11.89 17.68
CA GLY A 71 -15.91 13.15 18.07
C GLY A 71 -16.21 13.59 19.52
N SER A 72 -15.60 14.71 19.92
CA SER A 72 -15.63 15.25 21.29
C SER A 72 -17.02 15.70 21.76
N PHE A 73 -17.93 15.97 20.83
CA PHE A 73 -19.30 16.44 21.09
C PHE A 73 -20.35 15.33 20.99
N SER A 74 -19.94 14.06 21.00
CA SER A 74 -20.82 12.89 20.90
C SER A 74 -21.96 12.82 21.92
N LYS A 75 -21.83 13.50 23.06
CA LYS A 75 -22.90 13.62 24.08
C LYS A 75 -24.08 14.52 23.66
N TYR A 76 -23.96 15.26 22.56
CA TYR A 76 -24.96 16.21 22.09
C TYR A 76 -25.74 15.74 20.87
N TRP A 77 -25.49 14.51 20.39
CA TRP A 77 -26.18 13.96 19.23
C TRP A 77 -26.24 12.44 19.25
N GLU A 78 -27.33 11.89 18.72
CA GLU A 78 -27.51 10.45 18.52
C GLU A 78 -27.53 10.09 17.03
N PRO A 79 -27.09 8.88 16.66
CA PRO A 79 -27.24 8.39 15.29
C PRO A 79 -28.73 8.21 14.94
N ILE A 80 -29.10 8.59 13.72
CA ILE A 80 -30.42 8.33 13.12
C ILE A 80 -30.38 7.05 12.26
N PRO A 81 -31.51 6.48 11.81
CA PRO A 81 -31.50 5.18 11.12
C PRO A 81 -30.59 5.09 9.88
N ILE A 82 -30.35 6.20 9.17
CA ILE A 82 -29.43 6.25 8.02
C ILE A 82 -27.95 6.37 8.42
N SER A 83 -27.64 6.77 9.67
CA SER A 83 -26.27 7.01 10.15
C SER A 83 -25.35 5.79 10.01
N LYS A 84 -25.90 4.57 10.11
CA LYS A 84 -25.14 3.32 9.91
C LYS A 84 -24.53 3.17 8.51
N TYR A 85 -25.01 3.93 7.52
CA TYR A 85 -24.46 3.96 6.17
C TYR A 85 -23.57 5.18 5.93
N LEU A 86 -23.78 6.26 6.69
CA LEU A 86 -23.00 7.49 6.57
C LEU A 86 -21.68 7.42 7.34
N ASN A 87 -21.66 6.69 8.45
CA ASN A 87 -20.44 6.35 9.19
C ASN A 87 -20.47 4.84 9.50
N PRO A 88 -20.03 3.99 8.56
CA PRO A 88 -20.18 2.53 8.64
C PRO A 88 -19.10 1.81 9.46
N HIS A 89 -18.03 2.51 9.82
CA HIS A 89 -16.94 2.00 10.65
C HIS A 89 -17.28 2.12 12.13
#